data_AF-A0A3S0BHI8-F1
#
_entry.id   AF-A0A3S0BHI8-F1
#
_cell.length_a   1.000
_cell.length_b   1.000
_cell.length_c   1.000
_cell.angle_alpha   90.00
_cell.angle_beta   90.00
_cell.angle_gamma   90.00
#
_symmetry.space_group_name_H-M   'P 1'
#
loop_
_entity.id
_entity.type
_entity.pdbx_description
1 polymer ?
#
loop_
_entity_poly.entity_id
_entity_poly.type
_entity_poly.pdbx_seq_one_letter_code
_entity_poly.pdbx_strand_id
1 'polypeptide(L)'
;MATVTGLRTWWDGVEEWLIRLPFVPQLLVTLVVVVPLAIVAAMVLSQVVEVVTGVAAWLGSAVSSVWKSQVIARFPARPGTSEPGPVAASPVGAPSAESAP
;
A
#
# COMPACT_ATOMS: atom_id res chain seq x y z
N MET A 1 28.78 1.70 8.71
CA MET A 1 29.31 0.37 9.05
C MET A 1 29.74 0.26 10.51
N ALA A 2 30.42 1.26 11.10
CA ALA A 2 30.89 1.20 12.49
C ALA A 2 29.80 0.94 13.55
N THR A 3 28.59 1.50 13.40
CA THR A 3 27.51 1.38 14.39
C THR A 3 26.95 -0.03 14.55
N VAL A 4 26.74 -0.75 13.44
CA VAL A 4 26.22 -2.14 13.47
C VAL A 4 27.27 -3.09 14.05
N THR A 5 28.54 -2.89 13.70
CA THR A 5 29.65 -3.66 14.27
C THR A 5 29.78 -3.43 15.77
N GLY A 6 29.68 -2.17 16.23
CA GLY A 6 29.70 -1.83 17.66
C GLY A 6 28.54 -2.46 18.44
N LEU A 7 27.32 -2.46 17.87
CA LEU A 7 26.16 -3.13 18.48
C LEU A 7 26.38 -4.64 18.61
N ARG A 8 26.92 -5.29 17.58
CA ARG A 8 27.22 -6.74 17.63
C ARG A 8 28.26 -7.08 18.69
N THR A 9 29.35 -6.31 18.76
CA THR A 9 30.39 -6.54 19.77
C THR A 9 29.86 -6.33 21.19
N TRP A 10 28.98 -5.35 21.40
CA TRP A 10 28.33 -5.16 22.70
C TRP A 10 27.41 -6.34 23.05
N TRP A 11 26.58 -6.79 22.10
CA TRP A 11 25.68 -7.91 22.31
C TRP A 11 26.42 -9.23 22.59
N ASP A 12 27.51 -9.49 21.87
CA ASP A 12 28.41 -10.64 22.08
C ASP A 12 28.94 -10.66 23.54
N GLY A 13 29.37 -9.51 24.06
CA GLY A 13 29.76 -9.39 25.47
C GLY A 13 28.61 -9.65 26.46
N VAL A 14 27.37 -9.25 26.11
CA VAL A 14 26.18 -9.54 26.91
C VAL A 14 25.87 -11.05 26.90
N GLU A 15 25.96 -11.72 25.76
CA GLU A 15 25.77 -13.17 25.63
C GLU A 15 26.77 -13.94 26.50
N GLU A 16 28.05 -13.60 26.42
CA GLU A 16 29.08 -14.23 27.25
C GLU A 16 28.85 -14.02 28.75
N TRP A 17 28.37 -12.85 29.16
CA TRP A 17 28.04 -12.58 30.56
C TRP A 17 26.84 -13.41 31.01
N LEU A 18 25.78 -13.46 30.20
CA LEU A 18 24.58 -14.25 30.47
C LEU A 18 24.87 -15.74 30.60
N ILE A 19 25.72 -16.29 29.74
CA ILE A 19 26.07 -17.73 29.73
C ILE A 19 26.97 -18.11 30.90
N ARG A 20 27.73 -17.14 31.46
CA ARG A 20 28.56 -17.36 32.65
C ARG A 20 27.77 -17.37 33.97
N LEU A 21 26.51 -16.94 33.97
CA LEU A 21 25.65 -16.94 35.16
C LEU A 21 25.07 -18.33 35.46
N PRO A 22 24.79 -18.65 36.73
CA PRO A 22 24.00 -19.83 37.08
C PRO A 22 22.54 -19.68 36.62
N PHE A 23 21.83 -20.81 36.48
CA PHE A 23 20.53 -20.91 35.79
C PHE A 23 19.45 -19.92 36.29
N VAL A 24 19.26 -19.81 37.61
CA VAL A 24 18.19 -18.97 38.19
C VAL A 24 18.37 -17.49 37.86
N PRO A 25 19.53 -16.85 38.15
CA PRO A 25 19.73 -15.46 37.76
C PRO A 25 19.83 -15.26 36.23
N GLN A 26 20.33 -16.25 35.46
CA GLN A 26 20.32 -16.18 34.00
C GLN A 26 18.89 -16.05 33.45
N LEU A 27 17.96 -16.89 33.92
CA LEU A 27 16.55 -16.80 33.53
C LEU A 27 15.92 -15.47 33.96
N LEU A 28 16.19 -15.03 35.18
CA LEU A 28 15.60 -13.81 35.72
C LEU A 28 16.03 -12.58 34.93
N VAL A 29 17.33 -12.46 34.61
CA VAL A 29 17.83 -11.35 33.78
C VAL A 29 17.28 -11.44 32.36
N THR A 30 17.22 -12.64 31.79
CA THR A 30 16.66 -12.83 30.43
C THR A 30 15.21 -12.38 30.37
N LEU A 31 14.38 -12.81 31.33
CA LEU A 31 12.95 -12.51 31.34
C LEU A 31 12.66 -11.05 31.70
N VAL A 32 13.39 -10.48 32.65
CA VAL A 32 13.10 -9.13 33.19
C VAL A 32 13.82 -8.03 32.42
N VAL A 33 14.96 -8.32 31.79
CA VAL A 33 15.79 -7.31 31.11
C VAL A 33 15.83 -7.55 29.61
N VAL A 34 16.25 -8.74 29.17
CA VAL A 34 16.49 -9.00 27.74
C VAL A 34 15.19 -9.04 26.95
N VAL A 35 14.14 -9.70 27.49
CA VAL A 35 12.83 -9.78 26.83
C VAL A 35 12.19 -8.39 26.67
N PRO A 36 12.09 -7.55 27.72
CA PRO A 36 11.59 -6.18 27.55
C PRO A 36 12.42 -5.34 26.59
N LEU A 37 13.75 -5.48 26.62
CA LEU A 37 14.63 -4.80 25.66
C LEU A 37 14.33 -5.22 24.22
N ALA A 38 14.10 -6.51 23.98
CA ALA A 38 13.72 -7.03 22.67
C ALA A 38 12.34 -6.51 22.21
N ILE A 39 11.37 -6.39 23.13
CA ILE A 39 10.07 -5.79 22.83
C ILE A 39 10.24 -4.33 22.41
N VAL A 40 11.05 -3.55 23.12
CA VAL A 40 11.35 -2.16 22.76
C VAL A 40 12.01 -2.08 21.39
N ALA A 41 13.00 -2.93 21.10
CA ALA A 41 13.63 -2.99 19.79
C ALA A 41 12.62 -3.35 18.67
N ALA A 42 11.69 -4.27 18.94
CA ALA A 42 10.63 -4.63 18.01
C ALA A 42 9.67 -3.45 17.75
N MET A 43 9.29 -2.69 18.80
CA MET A 43 8.46 -1.49 18.63
C MET A 43 9.16 -0.44 17.76
N VAL A 44 10.46 -0.21 17.97
CA VAL A 44 11.24 0.70 17.13
C VAL A 44 11.26 0.21 15.68
N LEU A 45 11.45 -1.10 15.45
CA LEU A 45 11.43 -1.67 14.11
C LEU A 45 10.06 -1.49 13.44
N SER A 46 8.95 -1.67 14.18
CA SER A 46 7.61 -1.40 13.66
C SER A 46 7.46 0.04 13.19
N GLN A 47 7.94 1.01 13.97
CA GLN A 47 7.91 2.42 13.55
C GLN A 47 8.74 2.66 12.28
N VAL A 48 9.90 2.02 12.17
CA VAL A 48 10.73 2.12 10.95
C VAL A 48 9.97 1.55 9.74
N VAL A 49 9.29 0.42 9.89
CA VAL A 49 8.48 -0.19 8.82
C VAL A 49 7.33 0.73 8.41
N GLU A 50 6.62 1.34 9.37
CA GLU A 50 5.56 2.32 9.08
C GLU A 50 6.09 3.53 8.32
N VAL A 51 7.25 4.06 8.72
CA VAL A 51 7.88 5.19 8.02
C VAL A 51 8.26 4.80 6.59
N VAL A 52 8.92 3.65 6.41
CA VAL A 52 9.36 3.18 5.09
C VAL A 52 8.17 2.92 4.16
N THR A 53 7.12 2.27 4.68
CA THR A 53 5.91 2.00 3.90
C THR A 53 5.14 3.28 3.57
N GLY A 54 5.10 4.26 4.49
CA GLY A 54 4.55 5.59 4.22
C GLY A 54 5.30 6.34 3.13
N VAL A 55 6.63 6.32 3.16
CA VAL A 55 7.48 6.91 2.11
C VAL A 55 7.26 6.23 0.77
N ALA A 56 7.18 4.90 0.74
CA ALA A 56 6.92 4.13 -0.47
C ALA A 56 5.53 4.47 -1.06
N ALA A 57 4.50 4.58 -0.21
CA ALA A 57 3.16 4.96 -0.63
C ALA A 57 3.11 6.40 -1.19
N TRP A 58 3.84 7.34 -0.56
CA TRP A 58 3.98 8.70 -1.07
C TRP A 58 4.68 8.75 -2.44
N LEU A 59 5.74 7.95 -2.63
CA LEU A 59 6.41 7.85 -3.92
C LEU A 59 5.48 7.30 -5.01
N GLY A 60 4.67 6.30 -4.66
CA GLY A 60 3.67 5.73 -5.56
C GLY A 60 2.57 6.73 -5.94
N SER A 61 2.14 7.58 -5.02
CA SER A 61 1.14 8.62 -5.31
C SER A 61 1.70 9.73 -6.21
N ALA A 62 2.97 10.09 -6.07
CA ALA A 62 3.65 11.02 -6.96
C ALA A 62 3.75 10.47 -8.40
N VAL A 63 4.18 9.21 -8.56
CA VAL A 63 4.26 8.54 -9.87
C VAL A 63 2.88 8.38 -10.50
N SER A 64 1.86 8.02 -9.72
CA SER A 64 0.50 7.84 -10.25
C SER A 64 -0.13 9.16 -10.72
N SER A 65 0.19 10.29 -10.07
CA SER A 65 -0.29 11.62 -10.47
C SER A 65 0.26 12.06 -11.83
N VAL A 66 1.52 11.73 -12.11
CA VAL A 66 2.16 11.99 -13.42
C VAL A 66 1.50 11.15 -14.51
N TRP A 67 1.26 9.86 -14.26
CA TRP A 67 0.64 8.97 -15.23
C TRP A 67 -0.83 9.33 -15.50
N LYS A 68 -1.60 9.70 -14.47
CA LYS A 68 -3.01 10.10 -14.61
C LYS A 68 -3.17 11.34 -15.51
N SER A 69 -2.21 12.26 -15.47
CA SER A 69 -2.15 13.43 -16.37
C SER A 69 -1.98 13.03 -17.83
N GLN A 70 -1.21 11.98 -18.13
CA GLN A 70 -1.04 11.46 -19.49
C GLN A 70 -2.23 10.62 -19.99
N VAL A 71 -2.84 9.81 -19.12
CA VAL A 71 -3.95 8.93 -19.52
C VAL A 71 -5.20 9.73 -19.88
N ILE A 72 -5.50 10.82 -19.16
CA ILE A 72 -6.64 11.70 -19.46
C ILE A 72 -6.44 12.41 -20.82
N ALA A 73 -5.21 12.78 -21.17
CA ALA A 73 -4.90 13.36 -22.48
C ALA A 73 -5.00 12.33 -23.63
N ARG A 74 -4.88 11.04 -23.33
CA ARG A 74 -4.89 9.95 -24.33
C ARG A 74 -6.30 9.56 -24.79
N PHE A 75 -7.33 9.85 -23.98
CA PHE A 75 -8.73 9.66 -24.35
C PHE A 75 -9.29 10.97 -24.92
N PRO A 76 -9.38 11.12 -26.25
CA PRO A 76 -10.14 12.23 -26.80
C PRO A 76 -11.58 12.08 -26.33
N ALA A 77 -12.11 13.10 -25.65
CA ALA A 77 -13.54 13.20 -25.38
C ALA A 77 -14.24 13.05 -26.74
N ARG A 78 -15.04 11.99 -26.88
CA ARG A 78 -15.83 11.75 -28.09
C ARG A 78 -16.69 13.00 -28.31
N PRO A 79 -16.52 13.73 -29.42
CA PRO A 79 -17.28 14.96 -29.63
C PRO A 79 -18.74 14.60 -29.93
N GLY A 80 -19.66 15.30 -29.28
CA GLY A 80 -21.02 15.49 -29.77
C GLY A 80 -21.97 14.30 -29.59
N THR A 81 -22.66 14.28 -28.46
CA THR A 81 -24.12 14.16 -28.52
C THR A 81 -24.66 15.35 -29.31
N SER A 82 -24.81 15.21 -30.63
CA SER A 82 -25.57 16.18 -31.44
C SER A 82 -27.05 15.82 -31.38
N GLU A 83 -27.78 16.60 -30.59
CA GLU A 83 -29.18 17.05 -30.73
C GLU A 83 -30.30 16.08 -31.17
N PRO A 84 -31.42 16.00 -30.42
CA PRO A 84 -32.72 15.66 -30.98
C PRO A 84 -33.35 16.92 -31.61
N GLY A 85 -33.19 17.10 -32.92
CA GLY A 85 -33.79 18.17 -33.73
C GLY A 85 -34.37 17.63 -35.05
N PRO A 86 -35.44 18.23 -35.60
CA PRO A 86 -36.55 17.53 -36.23
C PRO A 86 -36.29 17.13 -37.68
N VAL A 87 -36.02 15.84 -37.93
CA VAL A 87 -36.26 15.26 -39.26
C VAL A 87 -37.74 14.95 -39.39
N ALA A 88 -38.40 15.89 -40.05
CA ALA A 88 -39.75 15.77 -40.55
C ALA A 88 -39.95 14.47 -41.34
N ALA A 89 -41.09 13.82 -41.06
CA ALA A 89 -41.98 13.19 -42.02
C ALA A 89 -41.40 12.14 -43.00
N SER A 90 -41.83 10.89 -42.81
CA SER A 90 -42.92 10.41 -43.68
C SER A 90 -43.66 9.21 -43.08
N PRO A 91 -45.01 9.18 -43.20
CA PRO A 91 -45.86 8.14 -42.63
C PRO A 91 -46.05 7.00 -43.64
N VAL A 92 -45.75 5.79 -43.23
CA VAL A 92 -46.29 4.56 -43.81
C VAL A 92 -46.57 3.70 -42.57
N GLY A 93 -47.79 3.72 -42.04
CA GLY A 93 -48.95 3.10 -42.64
C GLY A 93 -49.13 1.76 -41.93
N ALA A 94 -49.99 1.76 -40.91
CA ALA A 94 -50.19 0.73 -39.89
C ALA A 94 -50.44 -0.71 -40.42
N PRO A 95 -50.18 -1.75 -39.60
CA PRO A 95 -50.68 -3.09 -39.85
C PRO A 95 -52.17 -3.11 -39.52
N SER A 96 -53.02 -3.35 -40.51
CA SER A 96 -54.44 -3.66 -40.29
C SER A 96 -54.88 -4.72 -41.29
N ALA A 97 -55.63 -5.65 -40.74
CA ALA A 97 -56.12 -6.88 -41.36
C ALA A 97 -57.10 -6.62 -42.52
N GLU A 98 -57.57 -7.73 -43.10
CA GLU A 98 -58.91 -7.91 -43.67
C GLU A 98 -58.96 -8.19 -45.20
N SER A 99 -59.24 -9.47 -45.49
CA SER A 99 -60.15 -10.07 -46.49
C SER A 99 -60.44 -9.41 -47.85
N ALA A 100 -60.44 -10.27 -48.88
CA ALA A 100 -61.56 -10.55 -49.82
C ALA A 100 -61.07 -10.67 -51.29
N PRO A 101 -61.89 -11.18 -52.24
CA PRO A 101 -63.00 -12.15 -52.16
C PRO A 101 -62.68 -13.51 -52.79
#